data_AF-A0AAU3UA63-F1
#
_entry.id   AF-A0AAU3UA63-F1
#
_cell.length_a   1.000
_cell.length_b   1.000
_cell.length_c   1.000
_cell.angle_alpha   90.00
_cell.angle_beta   90.00
_cell.angle_gamma   90.00
#
_symmetry.space_group_name_H-M   'P 1'
#
loop_
_entity.id
_entity.type
_entity.pdbx_description
1 polymer ?
#
loop_
_entity_poly.entity_id
_entity_poly.type
_entity_poly.pdbx_seq_one_letter_code
_entity_poly.pdbx_strand_id
1 'polypeptide(L)'
;MIKVQPARELRVAFARWAVAQSPKVRTCSTMEFTVPPALFTHMPEELLVGSIVDGHPYRSPLDDEPPTEEPEWLTAVPGEPLPPVPDSAYGPDAVPLPEPERQLAATSPATVEAAMTAAVVAVDLAAANQEQPAPAPAAPSDGDGADTVCDVCNRPFTTKRGRDMHRRQAHPEA
;
A
#
# COMPACT_ATOMS: atom_id res chain seq x y z
N MET A 1 0.00 -19.29 -2.63
CA MET A 1 1.26 -20.00 -2.32
C MET A 1 2.34 -19.21 -3.01
N ILE A 2 3.37 -18.78 -2.29
CA ILE A 2 4.43 -17.90 -2.80
C ILE A 2 5.63 -18.78 -3.16
N LYS A 3 6.23 -18.56 -4.33
CA LYS A 3 7.39 -19.29 -4.80
C LYS A 3 8.66 -18.52 -4.45
N VAL A 4 9.59 -19.17 -3.77
CA VAL A 4 10.86 -18.56 -3.36
C VAL A 4 12.00 -19.41 -3.87
N GLN A 5 12.87 -18.79 -4.66
CA GLN A 5 14.12 -19.36 -5.14
C GLN A 5 15.28 -18.71 -4.39
N PRO A 6 15.81 -19.36 -3.33
CA PRO A 6 16.88 -18.79 -2.53
C PRO A 6 18.19 -18.63 -3.31
N ALA A 7 18.94 -17.59 -2.98
CA ALA A 7 20.30 -17.37 -3.48
C ALA A 7 21.17 -18.61 -3.24
N ARG A 8 22.13 -18.88 -4.15
CA ARG A 8 22.92 -20.13 -4.15
C ARG A 8 23.62 -20.40 -2.82
N GLU A 9 24.15 -19.36 -2.19
CA GLU A 9 24.85 -19.41 -0.91
C GLU A 9 23.91 -19.60 0.29
N LEU A 10 22.66 -19.13 0.18
CA LEU A 10 21.66 -19.18 1.26
C LEU A 10 20.79 -20.44 1.25
N ARG A 11 20.90 -21.30 0.23
CA ARG A 11 20.01 -22.48 0.08
C ARG A 11 20.01 -23.41 1.28
N VAL A 12 21.19 -23.64 1.89
CA VAL A 12 21.31 -24.54 3.05
C VAL A 12 20.62 -23.93 4.27
N ALA A 13 20.81 -22.63 4.51
CA ALA A 13 20.15 -21.92 5.59
C ALA A 13 18.63 -21.87 5.38
N PHE A 14 18.18 -21.58 4.16
CA PHE A 14 16.77 -21.60 3.78
C PHE A 14 16.15 -22.99 3.99
N ALA A 15 16.81 -24.06 3.56
CA ALA A 15 16.31 -25.42 3.74
C ALA A 15 16.19 -25.79 5.23
N ARG A 16 17.16 -25.38 6.06
CA ARG A 16 17.12 -25.58 7.52
C ARG A 16 15.92 -24.84 8.14
N TRP A 17 15.70 -23.59 7.75
CA TRP A 17 14.54 -22.81 8.19
C TRP A 17 13.23 -23.45 7.76
N ALA A 18 13.12 -23.87 6.49
CA ALA A 18 11.91 -24.45 5.90
C ALA A 18 11.46 -25.75 6.59
N VAL A 19 12.41 -26.60 7.00
CA VAL A 19 12.13 -27.86 7.69
C VAL A 19 11.56 -27.65 9.10
N ALA A 20 11.89 -26.52 9.74
CA ALA A 20 11.41 -26.19 11.09
C ALA A 20 9.98 -25.63 11.11
N GLN A 21 9.40 -25.26 9.96
CA GLN A 21 8.11 -24.57 9.91
C GLN A 21 6.90 -25.50 10.09
N SER A 22 5.84 -24.95 10.70
CA SER A 22 4.51 -25.54 10.75
C SER A 22 3.47 -24.45 10.45
N PRO A 23 2.75 -24.49 9.31
CA PRO A 23 2.68 -25.58 8.32
C PRO A 23 3.98 -25.83 7.53
N LYS A 24 4.17 -27.04 7.01
CA LYS A 24 5.40 -27.38 6.27
C LYS A 24 5.48 -26.61 4.94
N VAL A 25 6.64 -25.97 4.72
CA VAL A 25 7.03 -25.44 3.41
C VAL A 25 7.20 -26.61 2.45
N ARG A 26 6.63 -26.51 1.24
CA ARG A 26 6.75 -27.58 0.22
C ARG A 26 7.88 -27.24 -0.74
N THR A 27 8.58 -28.25 -1.25
CA THR A 27 9.55 -28.08 -2.33
C THR A 27 8.85 -28.26 -3.68
N CYS A 28 8.93 -27.25 -4.57
CA CYS A 28 8.38 -27.32 -5.92
C CYS A 28 9.41 -27.86 -6.91
N SER A 29 10.67 -27.47 -6.75
CA SER A 29 11.80 -27.95 -7.55
C SER A 29 13.07 -28.02 -6.71
N THR A 30 14.18 -28.46 -7.31
CA THR A 30 15.50 -28.48 -6.66
C THR A 30 15.96 -27.08 -6.20
N MET A 31 15.43 -26.01 -6.81
CA MET A 31 15.82 -24.64 -6.53
C MET A 31 14.68 -23.77 -5.98
N GLU A 32 13.44 -24.26 -5.95
CA GLU A 32 12.23 -23.48 -5.68
C GLU A 32 11.41 -24.10 -4.55
N PHE A 33 11.07 -23.27 -3.57
CA PHE A 33 10.25 -23.61 -2.42
C PHE A 33 8.91 -22.88 -2.50
N THR A 34 7.87 -23.54 -2.01
CA THR A 34 6.51 -23.02 -1.98
C THR A 34 6.14 -22.72 -0.53
N VAL A 35 6.17 -21.44 -0.22
CA VAL A 35 5.95 -20.90 1.13
C VAL A 35 4.48 -20.46 1.24
N PRO A 36 3.75 -20.93 2.27
CA PRO A 36 2.44 -20.38 2.60
C PRO A 36 2.52 -18.88 2.88
N PRO A 37 1.57 -18.05 2.42
CA PRO A 37 1.62 -16.59 2.61
C PRO A 37 1.80 -16.16 4.07
N ALA A 38 1.17 -16.88 5.01
CA ALA A 38 1.28 -16.60 6.44
C ALA A 38 2.70 -16.86 7.01
N LEU A 39 3.50 -17.74 6.40
CA LEU A 39 4.88 -18.00 6.83
C LEU A 39 5.88 -17.06 6.15
N PHE A 40 5.54 -16.53 4.99
CA PHE A 40 6.40 -15.62 4.25
C PHE A 40 6.68 -14.34 5.05
N THR A 41 5.69 -13.81 5.77
CA THR A 41 5.83 -12.62 6.64
C THR A 41 6.72 -12.84 7.87
N HIS A 42 6.99 -14.08 8.24
CA HIS A 42 7.84 -14.45 9.38
C HIS A 42 9.20 -15.00 8.95
N MET A 43 9.47 -15.01 7.64
CA MET A 43 10.73 -15.49 7.12
C MET A 43 11.84 -14.46 7.40
N PRO A 44 13.00 -14.90 7.93
CA PRO A 44 14.14 -14.01 8.14
C PRO A 44 14.54 -13.34 6.82
N GLU A 45 14.68 -12.02 6.87
CA GLU A 45 14.99 -11.20 5.70
C GLU A 45 16.36 -11.53 5.10
N GLU A 46 17.33 -11.89 5.95
CA GLU A 46 18.65 -12.38 5.53
C GLU A 46 18.60 -13.61 4.60
N LEU A 47 17.51 -14.39 4.63
CA LEU A 47 17.29 -15.52 3.72
C LEU A 47 16.66 -15.09 2.39
N LEU A 48 16.06 -13.90 2.36
CA LEU A 48 15.40 -13.32 1.20
C LEU A 48 16.33 -12.45 0.36
N VAL A 49 17.36 -11.84 0.96
CA VAL A 49 18.35 -11.04 0.22
C VAL A 49 18.98 -11.87 -0.91
N GLY A 50 18.89 -11.34 -2.14
CA GLY A 50 19.38 -12.02 -3.35
C GLY A 50 18.53 -13.20 -3.85
N SER A 51 17.39 -13.47 -3.22
CA SER A 51 16.45 -14.50 -3.64
C SER A 51 15.47 -13.98 -4.69
N ILE A 52 14.84 -14.88 -5.45
CA ILE A 52 13.77 -14.56 -6.40
C ILE A 52 12.43 -15.01 -5.81
N VAL A 53 11.49 -14.09 -5.61
CA VAL A 53 10.15 -14.31 -5.09
C VAL A 53 9.14 -14.13 -6.22
N ASP A 54 8.40 -15.20 -6.55
CA ASP A 54 7.42 -15.22 -7.66
C ASP A 54 7.97 -14.64 -8.98
N GLY A 55 9.24 -14.93 -9.27
CA GLY A 55 9.93 -14.46 -10.49
C GLY A 55 10.57 -13.08 -10.38
N HIS A 56 10.39 -12.37 -9.27
CA HIS A 56 10.96 -11.03 -9.05
C HIS A 56 12.10 -11.09 -8.04
N PRO A 57 13.21 -10.36 -8.24
CA PRO A 57 14.25 -10.25 -7.21
C PRO A 57 13.64 -9.63 -5.95
N TYR A 58 13.91 -10.23 -4.80
CA TYR A 58 13.50 -9.67 -3.53
C TYR A 58 14.23 -8.34 -3.29
N ARG A 59 13.48 -7.34 -2.84
CA ARG A 59 14.01 -6.04 -2.43
C ARG A 59 13.64 -5.81 -0.96
N SER A 60 14.64 -5.54 -0.14
CA SER A 60 14.41 -5.20 1.26
C SER A 60 13.68 -3.85 1.33
N PRO A 61 12.65 -3.70 2.16
CA PRO A 61 12.09 -2.38 2.48
C PRO A 61 13.13 -1.40 3.02
N LEU A 62 14.22 -1.90 3.62
CA LEU A 62 15.34 -1.07 4.11
C LEU A 62 16.23 -0.58 2.95
N ASP A 63 16.34 -1.34 1.87
CA ASP A 63 17.03 -0.91 0.63
C ASP A 63 16.19 0.10 -0.18
N ASP A 64 14.88 0.12 0.07
CA ASP A 64 13.92 1.05 -0.52
C ASP A 64 13.76 2.34 0.29
N GLU A 65 14.44 2.47 1.44
CA GLU A 65 14.61 3.79 2.05
C GLU A 65 15.35 4.62 1.00
N PRO A 66 14.69 5.66 0.41
CA PRO A 66 15.37 6.48 -0.57
C PRO A 66 16.66 6.93 0.10
N PRO A 67 17.82 6.85 -0.58
CA PRO A 67 19.03 7.40 0.00
C PRO A 67 18.65 8.79 0.54
N THR A 68 18.99 9.10 1.78
CA THR A 68 18.80 10.45 2.35
C THR A 68 19.64 11.50 1.61
N GLU A 69 20.07 11.21 0.39
CA GLU A 69 20.13 12.18 -0.68
C GLU A 69 18.68 12.53 -1.02
N GLU A 70 18.09 13.42 -0.21
CA GLU A 70 16.95 14.20 -0.69
C GLU A 70 17.31 14.60 -2.12
N PRO A 71 16.53 14.19 -3.14
CA PRO A 71 16.76 14.78 -4.44
C PRO A 71 16.59 16.27 -4.15
N GLU A 72 17.62 17.07 -4.39
CA GLU A 72 17.51 18.52 -4.36
C GLU A 72 16.49 18.86 -5.43
N TRP A 73 15.20 18.71 -5.10
CA TRP A 73 14.14 19.43 -5.74
C TRP A 73 14.53 20.86 -5.38
N LEU A 74 15.26 21.49 -6.29
CA LEU A 74 15.57 22.90 -6.24
C LEU A 74 14.22 23.59 -6.11
N THR A 75 13.81 23.85 -4.86
CA THR A 75 12.63 24.64 -4.56
C THR A 75 12.99 26.02 -5.09
N ALA A 76 12.55 26.30 -6.30
CA ALA A 76 12.77 27.59 -6.93
C ALA A 76 12.30 28.65 -5.93
N VAL A 77 13.23 29.51 -5.52
CA VAL A 77 12.89 30.65 -4.66
C VAL A 77 11.94 31.53 -5.47
N PRO A 78 10.73 31.84 -4.98
CA PRO A 78 9.79 32.68 -5.71
C PRO A 78 10.45 34.02 -6.12
N GLY A 79 10.57 34.25 -7.43
CA GLY A 79 11.16 35.47 -8.00
C GLY A 79 12.54 35.30 -8.66
N GLU A 80 13.20 34.16 -8.50
CA GLU A 80 14.44 33.87 -9.23
C GLU A 80 14.12 33.32 -10.63
N PRO A 81 14.75 33.82 -11.71
CA PRO A 81 14.49 33.33 -13.06
C PRO A 81 14.88 31.85 -13.15
N LEU A 82 13.99 31.04 -13.72
CA LEU A 82 14.25 29.62 -13.93
C LEU A 82 15.54 29.43 -14.75
N PRO A 83 16.39 28.45 -14.39
CA PRO A 83 17.57 28.15 -15.18
C PRO A 83 17.16 27.76 -16.61
N PRO A 84 17.95 28.13 -17.63
CA PRO A 84 17.65 27.77 -19.00
C PRO A 84 17.62 26.26 -19.15
N VAL A 85 16.56 25.75 -19.75
CA VAL A 85 16.42 24.32 -20.06
C VAL A 85 17.52 23.94 -21.06
N PRO A 86 18.33 22.89 -20.81
CA PRO A 86 19.38 22.49 -21.72
C PRO A 86 18.79 21.98 -23.04
N ASP A 87 19.49 22.27 -24.16
CA ASP A 87 19.04 21.88 -25.50
C ASP A 87 18.83 20.36 -25.65
N SER A 88 19.53 19.56 -24.86
CA SER A 88 19.38 18.09 -24.82
C SER A 88 18.02 17.61 -24.31
N ALA A 89 17.26 18.46 -23.63
CA ALA A 89 15.90 18.13 -23.19
C ALA A 89 14.89 18.15 -24.35
N TYR A 90 15.24 18.78 -25.48
CA TYR A 90 14.45 18.76 -26.70
C TYR A 90 14.89 17.61 -27.59
N GLY A 91 13.94 16.76 -28.00
CA GLY A 91 14.21 15.71 -28.97
C GLY A 91 14.62 16.27 -30.33
N PRO A 92 15.26 15.49 -31.21
CA PRO A 92 15.73 15.95 -32.52
C PRO A 92 14.60 16.41 -33.45
N ASP A 93 13.36 15.99 -33.18
CA ASP A 93 12.15 16.37 -33.93
C ASP A 93 11.39 17.53 -33.28
N ALA A 94 11.97 18.20 -32.27
CA ALA A 94 11.34 19.35 -31.63
C ALA A 94 11.33 20.55 -32.60
N VAL A 95 10.16 20.89 -33.11
CA VAL A 95 9.94 22.12 -33.88
C VAL A 95 9.73 23.28 -32.91
N PRO A 96 10.55 24.33 -32.94
CA PRO A 96 10.32 25.53 -32.14
C PRO A 96 8.96 26.12 -32.51
N LEU A 97 8.06 26.21 -31.52
CA LEU A 97 6.83 26.95 -31.72
C LEU A 97 7.19 28.42 -31.97
N PRO A 98 6.55 29.10 -32.94
CA PRO A 98 6.74 30.53 -33.12
C PRO A 98 6.41 31.21 -31.79
N GLU A 99 7.29 32.11 -31.34
CA GLU A 99 7.09 32.82 -30.08
C GLU A 99 5.71 33.48 -30.12
N PRO A 100 4.82 33.16 -29.16
CA PRO A 100 3.53 33.81 -29.11
C PRO A 100 3.81 35.29 -28.92
N GLU A 101 3.45 36.11 -29.91
CA GLU A 101 3.38 37.55 -29.76
C GLU A 101 2.64 37.79 -28.45
N ARG A 102 3.33 38.34 -27.45
CA ARG A 102 2.76 38.66 -26.15
C ARG A 102 1.67 39.71 -26.39
N GLN A 103 0.48 39.26 -26.74
CA GLN A 103 -0.74 40.01 -26.57
C GLN A 103 -0.90 40.17 -25.07
N LEU A 104 -0.31 41.25 -24.56
CA LEU A 104 -0.68 41.88 -23.31
C LEU A 104 -2.15 42.25 -23.44
N ALA A 105 -3.03 41.26 -23.26
CA ALA A 105 -4.41 41.52 -22.93
C ALA A 105 -4.35 42.32 -21.63
N ALA A 106 -4.57 43.63 -21.77
CA ALA A 106 -4.72 44.55 -20.66
C ALA A 106 -5.92 44.07 -19.83
N THR A 107 -5.66 43.15 -18.90
CA THR A 107 -6.60 42.78 -17.86
C THR A 107 -6.69 44.01 -16.98
N SER A 108 -7.80 44.74 -17.13
CA SER A 108 -8.04 45.92 -16.33
C SER A 108 -8.00 45.55 -14.85
N PRO A 109 -7.47 46.41 -13.96
CA PRO A 109 -7.44 46.13 -12.53
C PRO A 109 -8.83 45.81 -11.95
N ALA A 110 -9.89 46.38 -12.54
CA ALA A 110 -11.28 46.10 -12.18
C ALA A 110 -11.68 44.62 -12.38
N THR A 111 -11.11 43.93 -13.37
CA THR A 111 -11.40 42.52 -13.63
C THR A 111 -10.75 41.60 -12.59
N VAL A 112 -9.55 41.98 -12.12
CA VAL A 112 -8.82 41.23 -11.08
C VAL A 112 -9.51 41.38 -9.72
N GLU A 113 -9.97 42.58 -9.39
CA GLU A 113 -10.69 42.86 -8.14
C GLU A 113 -12.06 42.14 -8.07
N ALA A 114 -12.77 42.08 -9.19
CA ALA A 114 -14.02 41.31 -9.29
C ALA A 114 -13.79 39.80 -9.10
N ALA A 115 -12.70 39.25 -9.66
CA ALA A 115 -12.36 37.84 -9.51
C ALA A 115 -11.97 37.48 -8.06
N MET A 116 -11.21 38.35 -7.38
CA MET A 116 -10.87 38.15 -5.96
C MET A 116 -12.11 38.17 -5.07
N THR A 117 -13.05 39.08 -5.32
CA THR A 117 -14.30 39.16 -4.55
C THR A 117 -15.16 37.90 -4.73
N ALA A 118 -15.26 37.39 -5.95
CA ALA A 118 -15.99 36.16 -6.24
C ALA A 118 -15.39 34.93 -5.55
N ALA A 119 -14.05 34.85 -5.44
CA ALA A 119 -13.37 33.76 -4.77
C ALA A 119 -13.66 33.71 -3.25
N VAL A 120 -13.72 34.87 -2.58
CA VAL A 120 -14.03 34.93 -1.14
C VAL A 120 -15.46 34.46 -0.86
N VAL A 121 -16.43 34.86 -1.68
CA VAL A 121 -17.84 34.44 -1.54
C VAL A 121 -17.99 32.91 -1.71
N ALA A 122 -17.20 32.29 -2.59
CA ALA A 122 -17.25 30.84 -2.79
C ALA A 122 -16.72 30.06 -1.57
N VAL A 123 -15.72 30.59 -0.85
CA VAL A 123 -15.16 29.95 0.35
C VAL A 123 -16.16 29.98 1.51
N ASP A 124 -16.83 31.12 1.73
CA ASP A 124 -17.84 31.24 2.80
C ASP A 124 -19.03 30.30 2.59
N LEU A 125 -19.46 30.10 1.33
CA LEU A 125 -20.55 29.19 1.02
C LEU A 125 -20.18 27.70 1.23
N ALA A 126 -18.91 27.35 1.02
CA ALA A 126 -18.42 25.99 1.24
C ALA A 126 -18.30 25.64 2.73
N ALA A 127 -17.97 26.62 3.58
CA ALA A 127 -17.89 26.42 5.04
C ALA A 127 -19.26 26.11 5.66
N ALA A 128 -20.34 26.71 5.15
CA ALA A 128 -21.70 26.51 5.67
C ALA A 128 -22.29 25.11 5.40
N ASN A 129 -21.67 24.28 4.56
CA ASN A 129 -22.24 22.99 4.12
C ASN A 129 -21.61 21.75 4.80
N GLN A 130 -20.74 21.92 5.81
CA GLN A 130 -20.05 20.80 6.50
C GLN A 130 -20.76 20.30 7.78
N GLU A 131 -21.82 20.94 8.26
CA GLU A 131 -22.57 20.48 9.44
C GLU A 131 -23.67 19.48 9.06
N GLN A 132 -23.28 18.30 8.57
CA GLN A 132 -24.16 17.13 8.58
C GLN A 132 -23.62 16.10 9.58
N PRO A 133 -24.23 15.95 10.77
CA PRO A 133 -23.73 15.05 11.80
C PRO A 133 -23.85 13.58 11.36
N ALA A 134 -22.78 12.83 11.59
CA ALA A 134 -22.68 11.41 11.25
C ALA A 134 -23.69 10.54 12.05
N PRO A 135 -24.27 9.49 11.44
CA PRO A 135 -25.10 8.54 12.17
C PRO A 135 -24.24 7.66 13.10
N ALA A 136 -24.68 7.53 14.35
CA ALA A 136 -24.00 6.80 15.42
C ALA A 136 -23.87 5.27 15.12
N PRO A 137 -22.83 4.60 15.66
CA PRO A 137 -22.64 3.17 15.48
C PRO A 137 -23.67 2.36 16.29
N ALA A 138 -24.34 1.41 15.61
CA ALA A 138 -25.30 0.50 16.22
C ALA A 138 -24.61 -0.49 17.19
N ALA A 139 -25.15 -0.58 18.40
CA ALA A 139 -24.76 -1.54 19.42
C ALA A 139 -25.14 -2.99 19.02
N PRO A 140 -24.37 -4.01 19.43
CA PRO A 140 -24.75 -5.41 19.25
C PRO A 140 -25.86 -5.82 20.22
N SER A 141 -26.96 -6.36 19.69
CA SER A 141 -28.05 -6.93 20.47
C SER A 141 -27.65 -8.26 21.12
N ASP A 142 -27.68 -8.29 22.45
CA ASP A 142 -27.67 -9.52 23.27
C ASP A 142 -28.98 -10.28 23.09
N GLY A 143 -28.90 -11.51 22.57
CA GLY A 143 -30.01 -12.44 22.45
C GLY A 143 -29.70 -13.75 23.18
N ASP A 144 -30.43 -13.97 24.28
CA ASP A 144 -30.69 -15.21 25.02
C ASP A 144 -29.87 -16.47 24.66
N GLY A 145 -28.87 -16.79 25.49
CA GLY A 145 -29.17 -17.58 26.70
C GLY A 145 -29.37 -19.10 26.59
N ALA A 146 -29.00 -19.75 25.50
CA ALA A 146 -28.74 -21.20 25.53
C ALA A 146 -27.23 -21.41 25.49
N ASP A 147 -26.67 -22.15 26.46
CA ASP A 147 -25.25 -22.52 26.50
C ASP A 147 -24.79 -23.07 25.14
N THR A 148 -24.15 -22.22 24.34
CA THR A 148 -23.63 -22.59 23.02
C THR A 148 -22.29 -23.31 23.18
N VAL A 149 -22.30 -24.44 23.89
CA VAL A 149 -21.14 -25.32 24.00
C VAL A 149 -21.07 -26.27 22.81
N CYS A 150 -19.85 -26.60 22.38
CA CYS A 150 -19.63 -27.66 21.40
C CYS A 150 -19.89 -29.03 22.03
N ASP A 151 -20.69 -29.86 21.37
CA ASP A 151 -21.04 -31.23 21.76
C ASP A 151 -19.84 -32.18 21.81
N VAL A 152 -18.78 -31.92 21.04
CA VAL A 152 -17.61 -32.80 20.93
C VAL A 152 -16.51 -32.43 21.95
N CYS A 153 -16.21 -31.15 22.11
CA CYS A 153 -15.09 -30.69 22.96
C CYS A 153 -15.51 -29.82 24.15
N ASN A 154 -16.82 -29.61 24.35
CA ASN A 154 -17.41 -28.83 25.44
C ASN A 154 -16.92 -27.37 25.54
N ARG A 155 -16.35 -26.82 24.46
CA ARG A 155 -15.87 -25.43 24.42
C ARG A 155 -17.05 -24.46 24.32
N PRO A 156 -17.13 -23.40 25.15
CA PRO A 156 -18.22 -22.42 25.11
C PRO A 156 -18.04 -21.42 23.97
N PHE A 157 -19.15 -20.99 23.36
CA PHE A 157 -19.21 -19.96 22.32
C PHE A 157 -20.27 -18.92 22.62
N THR A 158 -19.99 -17.68 22.21
CA THR A 158 -20.90 -16.53 22.37
C THR A 158 -22.03 -16.51 21.34
N THR A 159 -21.93 -17.29 20.26
CA THR A 159 -22.96 -17.38 19.21
C THR A 159 -23.09 -18.79 18.65
N LYS A 160 -24.31 -19.14 18.20
CA LYS A 160 -24.60 -20.44 17.54
C LYS A 160 -23.78 -20.63 16.26
N ARG A 161 -23.62 -19.55 15.47
CA ARG A 161 -22.82 -19.57 14.24
C ARG A 161 -21.34 -19.88 14.52
N GLY A 162 -20.78 -19.34 15.61
CA GLY A 162 -19.41 -19.62 16.02
C GLY A 162 -19.18 -21.09 16.36
N ARG A 163 -20.10 -21.69 17.13
CA ARG A 163 -20.07 -23.12 17.46
C ARG A 163 -20.16 -24.00 16.22
N ASP A 164 -21.07 -23.71 15.30
CA ASP A 164 -21.27 -24.51 14.09
C ASP A 164 -20.06 -24.43 13.14
N MET A 165 -19.42 -23.26 13.03
CA MET A 165 -18.17 -23.10 12.27
C MET A 165 -17.01 -23.87 12.91
N HIS A 166 -16.89 -23.80 14.24
CA HIS A 166 -15.89 -24.56 14.97
C HIS A 166 -16.03 -26.08 14.76
N ARG A 167 -17.25 -26.61 14.84
CA ARG A 167 -17.50 -28.04 14.62
C ARG A 167 -16.98 -28.50 13.26
N ARG A 168 -17.24 -27.74 12.18
CA ARG A 168 -16.75 -28.10 10.83
C ARG A 168 -15.23 -28.03 10.68
N GLN A 169 -14.57 -27.12 11.38
CA GLN A 169 -13.12 -26.90 11.25
C GLN A 169 -12.30 -27.82 12.17
N ALA A 170 -12.75 -28.03 13.41
CA ALA A 170 -12.03 -28.78 14.42
C ALA A 170 -12.45 -30.26 14.50
N HIS A 171 -13.67 -30.59 14.06
CA HIS A 171 -14.25 -31.93 14.11
C HIS A 171 -14.83 -32.34 12.74
N PRO A 172 -13.98 -32.47 11.69
CA PRO A 172 -14.43 -32.78 10.33
C PRO A 172 -15.06 -34.17 10.18
N GLU A 173 -14.85 -35.08 11.14
CA GLU A 173 -15.33 -36.47 11.12
C GLU A 173 -16.44 -36.77 12.16
N ALA A 174 -17.08 -35.75 12.75
CA ALA A 174 -18.08 -35.88 13.83
C ALA A 174 -19.54 -35.59 13.42
#